data_AF-A0A534RSD6-F1
#
_entry.id   AF-A0A534RSD6-F1
#
_cell.length_a   1.000
_cell.length_b   1.000
_cell.length_c   1.000
_cell.angle_alpha   90.00
_cell.angle_beta   90.00
_cell.angle_gamma   90.00
#
_symmetry.space_group_name_H-M   'P 1'
#
loop_
_entity.id
_entity.type
_entity.pdbx_description
1 polymer ?
#
loop_
_entity_poly.entity_id
_entity_poly.type
_entity_poly.pdbx_seq_one_letter_code
_entity_poly.pdbx_strand_id
1 'polypeptide(L)'
;MQSPGGRGGARPALGQRDPQRHADHGRARALACRTVPDADDPVLKGGRLLLAFEARHVRPTLDHVAEILGAGFDFRAARRDEAASRRVHTLYRDAHRALVALPKPTLAMMRGHAIAGGLVLVLACDYRLGLEGDYRVGLNEVAVGAAFPRTAIEIVRLRLAHARASELVLGAALYPATQAVRLGIVDELLPADRFEETVLRRAAHLAAFPREAYAHAKAALIGETLDRIDAETPAEAAAAIAVWSAPASRAARARQREKLGIKR
;
A
#
# COMPACT_ATOMS: atom_id res chain seq x y z
N MET A 1 -81.20 -27.19 20.68
CA MET A 1 -81.46 -26.16 21.71
C MET A 1 -80.12 -25.55 22.09
N GLN A 2 -79.97 -24.24 21.83
CA GLN A 2 -79.06 -23.27 22.48
C GLN A 2 -77.52 -23.46 22.40
N SER A 3 -76.89 -22.54 21.64
CA SER A 3 -75.61 -21.89 22.04
C SER A 3 -75.87 -20.96 23.24
N PRO A 4 -74.89 -20.70 24.13
CA PRO A 4 -73.88 -19.61 23.95
C PRO A 4 -72.51 -20.01 24.57
N GLY A 5 -71.39 -19.29 24.55
CA GLY A 5 -70.99 -17.94 24.18
C GLY A 5 -69.49 -17.83 24.52
N GLY A 6 -68.72 -17.08 23.73
CA GLY A 6 -67.25 -17.15 23.71
C GLY A 6 -66.48 -16.25 24.68
N ARG A 7 -65.17 -16.14 24.37
CA ARG A 7 -64.08 -15.20 24.76
C ARG A 7 -62.85 -16.07 25.07
N GLY A 8 -61.63 -15.85 24.59
CA GLY A 8 -60.99 -14.81 23.80
C GLY A 8 -59.48 -14.99 24.05
N GLY A 9 -58.66 -15.10 22.99
CA GLY A 9 -57.23 -15.32 23.15
C GLY A 9 -56.55 -15.79 21.86
N ALA A 10 -56.55 -14.95 20.83
CA ALA A 10 -55.76 -15.17 19.63
C ALA A 10 -54.26 -15.06 19.95
N ARG A 11 -53.53 -16.18 19.91
CA ARG A 11 -52.07 -16.20 19.69
C ARG A 11 -51.83 -16.58 18.22
N PRO A 12 -51.16 -15.75 17.41
CA PRO A 12 -50.96 -16.08 16.01
C PRO A 12 -49.84 -17.10 15.81
N ALA A 13 -50.17 -18.06 14.95
CA ALA A 13 -49.39 -18.67 13.88
C ALA A 13 -47.99 -19.24 14.15
N LEU A 14 -47.93 -20.57 13.95
CA LEU A 14 -46.77 -21.34 13.51
C LEU A 14 -46.04 -20.64 12.35
N GLY A 15 -44.86 -20.12 12.61
CA GLY A 15 -43.89 -19.69 11.61
C GLY A 15 -42.87 -20.79 11.35
N GLN A 16 -42.84 -21.28 10.11
CA GLN A 16 -41.84 -22.18 9.55
C GLN A 16 -40.43 -21.62 9.79
N ARG A 17 -39.50 -22.44 10.31
CA ARG A 17 -38.07 -22.09 10.34
C ARG A 17 -37.47 -22.41 8.96
N ASP A 18 -37.41 -21.39 8.12
CA ASP A 18 -36.66 -21.38 6.86
C ASP A 18 -35.14 -21.36 7.14
N PRO A 19 -34.34 -22.29 6.58
CA PRO A 19 -32.89 -22.36 6.78
C PRO A 19 -32.14 -21.29 5.96
N GLN A 20 -32.40 -20.01 6.23
CA GLN A 20 -31.53 -18.92 5.76
C GLN A 20 -30.62 -18.46 6.91
N ARG A 21 -29.60 -19.28 7.20
CA ARG A 21 -28.34 -18.73 7.72
C ARG A 21 -27.72 -17.93 6.58
N HIS A 22 -28.06 -16.65 6.50
CA HIS A 22 -27.26 -15.70 5.73
C HIS A 22 -25.87 -15.66 6.36
N ALA A 23 -24.95 -16.41 5.76
CA ALA A 23 -23.54 -16.16 5.92
C ALA A 23 -23.28 -14.74 5.39
N ASP A 24 -22.87 -13.86 6.28
CA ASP A 24 -22.39 -12.52 5.96
C ASP A 24 -21.08 -12.69 5.16
N HIS A 25 -21.21 -12.87 3.85
CA HIS A 25 -20.09 -13.02 2.93
C HIS A 25 -19.45 -11.65 2.74
N GLY A 26 -18.22 -11.54 3.25
CA GLY A 26 -17.44 -10.31 3.37
C GLY A 26 -17.47 -9.42 2.12
N ARG A 27 -17.58 -8.11 2.37
CA ARG A 27 -17.43 -7.10 1.32
C ARG A 27 -15.95 -6.97 0.94
N ALA A 28 -15.66 -7.19 -0.34
CA ALA A 28 -14.36 -6.94 -0.93
C ALA A 28 -13.91 -5.47 -0.77
N ARG A 29 -12.62 -5.23 -0.45
CA ARG A 29 -12.03 -3.88 -0.40
C ARG A 29 -10.84 -3.78 -1.34
N ALA A 30 -11.04 -3.12 -2.48
CA ALA A 30 -9.93 -2.71 -3.34
C ALA A 30 -9.23 -1.47 -2.75
N LEU A 31 -7.89 -1.50 -2.70
CA LEU A 31 -7.05 -0.34 -2.36
C LEU A 31 -6.62 0.35 -3.64
N ALA A 32 -7.21 1.46 -4.03
CA ALA A 32 -6.64 2.27 -5.11
C ALA A 32 -5.83 3.43 -4.54
N CYS A 33 -4.51 3.25 -4.38
CA CYS A 33 -3.64 4.36 -4.02
C CYS A 33 -3.36 5.20 -5.26
N ARG A 34 -3.94 6.40 -5.32
CA ARG A 34 -3.70 7.41 -6.37
C ARG A 34 -3.03 8.63 -5.76
N THR A 35 -2.09 9.24 -6.46
CA THR A 35 -1.67 10.62 -6.17
C THR A 35 -2.84 11.54 -6.51
N VAL A 36 -3.44 12.19 -5.50
CA VAL A 36 -4.46 13.23 -5.70
C VAL A 36 -3.74 14.50 -6.18
N PRO A 37 -4.07 15.07 -7.35
CA PRO A 37 -3.67 16.44 -7.64
C PRO A 37 -4.54 17.37 -6.78
N ASP A 38 -3.91 18.06 -5.83
CA ASP A 38 -4.44 19.12 -4.95
C ASP A 38 -5.82 18.91 -4.31
N ALA A 39 -5.83 18.85 -2.99
CA ALA A 39 -6.97 19.28 -2.20
C ALA A 39 -6.44 20.13 -1.03
N ASP A 40 -6.06 21.36 -1.35
CA ASP A 40 -5.83 22.52 -0.47
C ASP A 40 -5.31 22.21 0.95
N ASP A 41 -4.00 22.31 1.13
CA ASP A 41 -3.27 21.99 2.37
C ASP A 41 -3.52 23.02 3.51
N PRO A 42 -4.02 22.56 4.67
CA PRO A 42 -3.44 23.00 5.93
C PRO A 42 -3.13 21.80 6.86
N VAL A 43 -1.94 21.25 6.69
CA VAL A 43 -1.14 20.30 7.48
C VAL A 43 -1.87 19.04 7.97
N LEU A 44 -2.70 18.38 7.16
CA LEU A 44 -3.59 17.28 7.62
C LEU A 44 -4.79 17.84 8.41
N LYS A 45 -5.86 18.27 7.74
CA LYS A 45 -7.17 18.40 8.42
C LYS A 45 -7.72 16.99 8.73
N GLY A 46 -7.14 16.35 9.74
CA GLY A 46 -7.60 15.10 10.34
C GLY A 46 -6.70 13.88 10.12
N GLY A 47 -5.44 13.92 10.59
CA GLY A 47 -4.73 12.73 11.10
C GLY A 47 -4.79 11.43 10.30
N ARG A 48 -4.73 11.46 8.96
CA ARG A 48 -4.52 10.29 8.11
C ARG A 48 -3.64 10.71 6.93
N LEU A 49 -2.57 9.97 6.65
CA LEU A 49 -2.08 9.89 5.27
C LEU A 49 -3.26 9.31 4.53
N LEU A 50 -3.93 10.11 3.71
CA LEU A 50 -4.64 9.49 2.61
C LEU A 50 -3.56 9.00 1.63
N LEU A 51 -3.03 7.80 1.91
CA LEU A 51 -3.20 6.78 0.90
C LEU A 51 -4.72 6.79 0.65
N ALA A 52 -5.19 7.35 -0.47
CA ALA A 52 -6.60 7.17 -0.79
C ALA A 52 -6.78 5.67 -1.00
N PHE A 53 -7.72 5.06 -0.29
CA PHE A 53 -8.16 3.69 -0.54
C PHE A 53 -9.47 3.86 -1.27
N GLU A 54 -9.45 4.19 -2.56
CA GLU A 54 -10.71 4.23 -3.32
C GLU A 54 -11.13 2.79 -3.60
N ALA A 55 -12.13 2.31 -2.86
CA ALA A 55 -12.83 1.09 -3.21
C ALA A 55 -13.63 1.36 -4.49
N ARG A 56 -13.02 1.13 -5.65
CA ARG A 56 -13.79 1.01 -6.89
C ARG A 56 -14.52 -0.33 -6.87
N HIS A 57 -15.67 -0.38 -7.53
CA HIS A 57 -16.49 -1.59 -7.71
C HIS A 57 -15.70 -2.65 -8.49
N VAL A 58 -14.76 -3.33 -7.82
CA VAL A 58 -14.21 -4.60 -8.27
C VAL A 58 -15.25 -5.64 -7.93
N ARG A 59 -15.54 -6.54 -8.87
CA ARG A 59 -16.53 -7.62 -8.73
C ARG A 59 -16.42 -8.29 -7.34
N PRO A 60 -17.56 -8.67 -6.71
CA PRO A 60 -17.67 -8.95 -5.27
C PRO A 60 -16.98 -10.23 -4.76
N THR A 61 -15.94 -10.73 -5.43
CA THR A 61 -15.33 -12.04 -5.13
C THR A 61 -13.94 -11.97 -4.49
N LEU A 62 -13.35 -10.79 -4.27
CA LEU A 62 -11.93 -10.70 -3.92
C LEU A 62 -11.64 -9.68 -2.83
N ASP A 63 -11.37 -10.18 -1.62
CA ASP A 63 -11.28 -9.30 -0.47
C ASP A 63 -10.11 -8.29 -0.49
N HIS A 64 -9.02 -8.53 -1.25
CA HIS A 64 -7.72 -7.86 -1.01
C HIS A 64 -6.83 -7.56 -2.24
N VAL A 65 -7.37 -6.93 -3.28
CA VAL A 65 -6.54 -6.40 -4.40
C VAL A 65 -6.20 -4.93 -4.15
N ALA A 66 -4.90 -4.58 -4.19
CA ALA A 66 -4.44 -3.20 -4.16
C ALA A 66 -4.01 -2.75 -5.56
N GLU A 67 -4.72 -1.79 -6.14
CA GLU A 67 -4.27 -1.02 -7.28
C GLU A 67 -3.33 0.10 -6.79
N ILE A 68 -2.06 0.05 -7.19
CA ILE A 68 -1.05 1.02 -6.74
C ILE A 68 -0.60 1.84 -7.95
N LEU A 69 -0.99 3.12 -7.94
CA LEU A 69 -0.60 4.14 -8.91
C LEU A 69 0.15 5.24 -8.13
N GLY A 70 1.48 5.18 -8.09
CA GLY A 70 2.26 5.95 -7.13
C GLY A 70 3.44 6.71 -7.71
N ALA A 71 3.21 7.94 -8.18
CA ALA A 71 4.28 8.89 -8.47
C ALA A 71 4.82 9.55 -7.19
N GLY A 72 5.54 8.79 -6.37
CA GLY A 72 6.48 9.26 -5.34
C GLY A 72 6.10 10.45 -4.47
N PHE A 73 7.14 11.16 -4.00
CA PHE A 73 7.00 12.31 -3.11
C PHE A 73 6.63 13.56 -3.91
N ASP A 74 5.61 14.31 -3.47
CA ASP A 74 5.23 15.56 -4.12
C ASP A 74 6.27 16.67 -3.87
N PHE A 75 6.98 17.06 -4.94
CA PHE A 75 7.98 18.12 -4.91
C PHE A 75 7.38 19.54 -4.90
N ARG A 76 6.06 19.69 -5.05
CA ARG A 76 5.33 20.96 -4.95
C ARG A 76 4.90 21.28 -3.52
N ALA A 77 4.86 20.27 -2.64
CA ALA A 77 4.44 20.43 -1.26
C ALA A 77 5.27 21.50 -0.53
N ALA A 78 4.59 22.30 0.29
CA ALA A 78 5.22 23.33 1.11
C ALA A 78 6.31 22.74 2.00
N ARG A 79 7.30 23.57 2.34
CA ARG A 79 8.39 23.18 3.23
C ARG A 79 7.80 22.74 4.57
N ARG A 80 8.16 21.52 5.00
CA ARG A 80 7.75 20.98 6.30
C ARG A 80 8.66 21.52 7.40
N ASP A 81 8.05 21.87 8.52
CA ASP A 81 8.79 22.06 9.77
C ASP A 81 9.20 20.69 10.36
N GLU A 82 9.90 20.72 11.48
CA GLU A 82 10.37 19.51 12.15
C GLU A 82 9.20 18.63 12.64
N ALA A 83 8.15 19.25 13.21
CA ALA A 83 7.00 18.54 13.75
C ALA A 83 6.21 17.81 12.64
N ALA A 84 5.97 18.49 11.52
CA ALA A 84 5.36 17.91 10.33
C ALA A 84 6.24 16.79 9.74
N SER A 85 7.57 16.95 9.73
CA SER A 85 8.48 15.90 9.25
C SER A 85 8.42 14.65 10.13
N ARG A 86 8.39 14.82 11.45
CA ARG A 86 8.19 13.71 12.42
C ARG A 86 6.83 13.03 12.20
N ARG A 87 5.75 13.80 12.04
CA ARG A 87 4.41 13.24 11.76
C ARG A 87 4.40 12.41 10.48
N VAL A 88 4.96 12.93 9.39
CA VAL A 88 5.05 12.20 8.11
C VAL A 88 5.89 10.94 8.24
N HIS A 89 7.01 10.98 8.96
CA HIS A 89 7.85 9.81 9.20
C HIS A 89 7.11 8.69 9.95
N THR A 90 6.50 9.03 11.10
CA THR A 90 5.67 8.12 11.90
C THR A 90 4.57 7.50 11.06
N LEU A 91 3.84 8.33 10.33
CA LEU A 91 2.72 7.92 9.51
C LEU A 91 3.14 7.02 8.33
N TYR A 92 4.29 7.31 7.71
CA TYR A 92 4.89 6.46 6.69
C TYR A 92 5.22 5.08 7.28
N ARG A 93 5.94 5.04 8.42
CA ARG A 93 6.29 3.78 9.10
C ARG A 93 5.04 2.97 9.41
N ASP A 94 4.07 3.57 10.09
CA ASP A 94 2.90 2.86 10.59
C ASP A 94 2.04 2.30 9.45
N ALA A 95 1.85 3.06 8.37
CA ALA A 95 1.09 2.61 7.21
C ALA A 95 1.77 1.43 6.49
N HIS A 96 3.08 1.51 6.25
CA HIS A 96 3.81 0.46 5.55
C HIS A 96 3.97 -0.80 6.41
N ARG A 97 4.28 -0.63 7.70
CA ARG A 97 4.31 -1.73 8.67
C ARG A 97 2.96 -2.43 8.73
N ALA A 98 1.85 -1.69 8.83
CA ALA A 98 0.51 -2.27 8.88
C ALA A 98 0.16 -3.08 7.62
N LEU A 99 0.60 -2.62 6.44
CA LEU A 99 0.41 -3.35 5.18
C LEU A 99 1.21 -4.66 5.16
N VAL A 100 2.48 -4.63 5.56
CA VAL A 100 3.33 -5.83 5.67
C VAL A 100 2.74 -6.82 6.67
N ALA A 101 2.30 -6.35 7.83
CA ALA A 101 1.75 -7.15 8.91
C ALA A 101 0.31 -7.65 8.67
N LEU A 102 -0.35 -7.27 7.56
CA LEU A 102 -1.73 -7.65 7.30
C LEU A 102 -1.82 -9.20 7.21
N PRO A 103 -2.64 -9.86 8.05
CA PRO A 103 -2.71 -11.33 8.13
C PRO A 103 -3.56 -11.94 7.01
N LYS A 104 -3.47 -11.34 5.83
CA LYS A 104 -4.23 -11.69 4.63
C LYS A 104 -3.36 -11.48 3.39
N PRO A 105 -3.65 -12.17 2.28
CA PRO A 105 -2.92 -11.96 1.04
C PRO A 105 -3.07 -10.54 0.54
N THR A 106 -1.98 -9.97 0.04
CA THR A 106 -1.96 -8.67 -0.62
C THR A 106 -1.36 -8.78 -2.01
N LEU A 107 -2.00 -8.13 -2.99
CA LEU A 107 -1.54 -8.11 -4.38
C LEU A 107 -1.47 -6.67 -4.87
N ALA A 108 -0.28 -6.24 -5.30
CA ALA A 108 -0.06 -4.96 -5.96
C ALA A 108 -0.29 -5.08 -7.48
N MET A 109 -1.11 -4.19 -8.03
CA MET A 109 -1.25 -3.95 -9.46
C MET A 109 -0.52 -2.66 -9.82
N MET A 110 0.65 -2.76 -10.45
CA MET A 110 1.46 -1.62 -10.89
C MET A 110 1.14 -1.28 -12.34
N ARG A 111 0.46 -0.15 -12.59
CA ARG A 111 0.07 0.30 -13.94
C ARG A 111 0.74 1.58 -14.41
N GLY A 112 1.71 2.08 -13.66
CA GLY A 112 2.33 3.36 -13.93
C GLY A 112 3.54 3.55 -13.03
N HIS A 113 3.98 4.81 -12.90
CA HIS A 113 5.15 5.14 -12.09
C HIS A 113 5.03 4.55 -10.68
N ALA A 114 6.10 3.88 -10.26
CA ALA A 114 6.30 3.40 -8.90
C ALA A 114 7.66 3.91 -8.44
N ILE A 115 7.67 5.10 -7.85
CA ILE A 115 8.89 5.83 -7.51
C ILE A 115 8.93 6.12 -6.01
N ALA A 116 10.11 6.00 -5.42
CA ALA A 116 10.36 6.28 -3.99
C ALA A 116 9.38 5.52 -3.09
N GLY A 117 8.70 6.20 -2.16
CA GLY A 117 7.67 5.60 -1.30
C GLY A 117 6.57 4.84 -2.05
N GLY A 118 6.24 5.23 -3.29
CA GLY A 118 5.29 4.49 -4.14
C GLY A 118 5.77 3.08 -4.49
N LEU A 119 7.08 2.93 -4.75
CA LEU A 119 7.69 1.61 -4.96
C LEU A 119 7.76 0.81 -3.66
N VAL A 120 8.03 1.46 -2.53
CA VAL A 120 8.04 0.75 -1.23
C VAL A 120 6.67 0.17 -0.90
N LEU A 121 5.58 0.85 -1.26
CA LEU A 121 4.22 0.30 -1.14
C LEU A 121 4.01 -0.94 -2.01
N VAL A 122 4.52 -0.93 -3.25
CA VAL A 122 4.47 -2.12 -4.13
C VAL A 122 5.22 -3.27 -3.47
N LEU A 123 6.42 -3.02 -2.95
CA LEU A 123 7.24 -4.03 -2.25
C LEU A 123 6.59 -4.52 -0.94
N ALA A 124 5.82 -3.69 -0.25
CA ALA A 124 5.11 -4.12 0.95
C ALA A 124 4.07 -5.23 0.67
N CYS A 125 3.53 -5.32 -0.54
CA CYS A 125 2.60 -6.39 -0.93
C CYS A 125 3.28 -7.76 -1.10
N ASP A 126 2.51 -8.82 -0.93
CA ASP A 126 2.99 -10.21 -1.03
C ASP A 126 3.25 -10.60 -2.50
N TYR A 127 2.30 -10.27 -3.38
CA TYR A 127 2.37 -10.49 -4.83
C TYR A 127 2.36 -9.16 -5.58
N ARG A 128 3.09 -9.08 -6.69
CA ARG A 128 3.27 -7.83 -7.45
C ARG A 128 3.19 -8.12 -8.94
N LEU A 129 2.20 -7.54 -9.61
CA LEU A 129 2.01 -7.65 -11.05
C LEU A 129 2.12 -6.27 -11.69
N GLY A 130 2.89 -6.17 -12.78
CA GLY A 130 3.04 -4.96 -13.57
C GLY A 130 2.30 -5.03 -14.90
N LEU A 131 1.75 -3.91 -15.33
CA LEU A 131 1.26 -3.71 -16.69
C LEU A 131 2.40 -3.19 -17.56
N GLU A 132 2.59 -3.72 -18.76
CA GLU A 132 3.52 -3.14 -19.74
C GLU A 132 3.14 -1.72 -20.11
N GLY A 133 4.12 -0.83 -20.21
CA GLY A 133 3.87 0.56 -20.60
C GLY A 133 5.11 1.44 -20.47
N ASP A 134 4.97 2.69 -20.89
CA ASP A 134 6.03 3.69 -20.72
C ASP A 134 5.87 4.43 -19.39
N TYR A 135 6.49 3.86 -18.37
CA TYR A 135 6.64 4.52 -17.08
C TYR A 135 7.98 4.13 -16.46
N ARG A 136 8.22 4.68 -15.26
CA ARG A 136 9.48 4.56 -14.53
C ARG A 136 9.28 4.00 -13.14
N VAL A 137 10.21 3.14 -12.74
CA VAL A 137 10.26 2.51 -11.42
C VAL A 137 11.61 2.73 -10.77
N GLY A 138 11.67 2.93 -9.46
CA GLY A 138 12.94 3.05 -8.75
C GLY A 138 12.86 3.76 -7.41
N LEU A 139 13.94 3.66 -6.64
CA LEU A 139 14.09 4.31 -5.34
C LEU A 139 15.12 5.44 -5.47
N ASN A 140 14.67 6.66 -5.77
CA ASN A 140 15.55 7.79 -6.08
C ASN A 140 15.80 8.74 -4.90
N GLU A 141 15.48 8.32 -3.68
CA GLU A 141 15.55 9.14 -2.47
C GLU A 141 16.94 9.75 -2.29
N VAL A 142 18.01 8.96 -2.43
CA VAL A 142 19.40 9.45 -2.30
C VAL A 142 19.71 10.53 -3.32
N ALA A 143 19.30 10.34 -4.59
CA ALA A 143 19.53 11.32 -5.65
C ALA A 143 18.85 12.67 -5.38
N VAL A 144 17.72 12.66 -4.67
CA VAL A 144 17.00 13.87 -4.25
C VAL A 144 17.34 14.30 -2.82
N GLY A 145 18.35 13.73 -2.18
CA GLY A 145 18.75 14.11 -0.81
C GLY A 145 17.68 13.80 0.24
N ALA A 146 16.91 12.74 0.04
CA ALA A 146 16.01 12.16 1.03
C ALA A 146 16.68 10.96 1.69
N ALA A 147 16.45 10.78 2.99
CA ALA A 147 16.77 9.53 3.67
C ALA A 147 15.60 8.56 3.58
N PHE A 148 15.92 7.27 3.57
CA PHE A 148 14.95 6.21 3.76
C PHE A 148 14.62 6.05 5.25
N PRO A 149 13.33 6.02 5.64
CA PRO A 149 12.92 5.50 6.94
C PRO A 149 13.37 4.04 7.10
N ARG A 150 13.61 3.57 8.34
CA ARG A 150 14.01 2.16 8.56
C ARG A 150 13.01 1.20 7.92
N THR A 151 11.71 1.49 8.03
CA THR A 151 10.63 0.69 7.42
C THR A 151 10.81 0.46 5.93
N ALA A 152 11.27 1.47 5.20
CA ALA A 152 11.49 1.33 3.77
C ALA A 152 12.63 0.35 3.46
N ILE A 153 13.75 0.49 4.18
CA ILE A 153 14.92 -0.38 4.01
C ILE A 153 14.60 -1.83 4.37
N GLU A 154 13.86 -2.05 5.45
CA GLU A 154 13.48 -3.40 5.87
C GLU A 154 12.50 -4.06 4.89
N ILE A 155 11.57 -3.31 4.30
CA ILE A 155 10.69 -3.81 3.24
C ILE A 155 11.48 -4.15 1.97
N VAL A 156 12.45 -3.31 1.59
CA VAL A 156 13.32 -3.57 0.44
C VAL A 156 14.15 -4.85 0.67
N ARG A 157 14.71 -5.02 1.87
CA ARG A 157 15.46 -6.24 2.25
C ARG A 157 14.60 -7.49 2.26
N LEU A 158 13.34 -7.38 2.70
CA LEU A 158 12.40 -8.50 2.72
C LEU A 158 12.06 -9.00 1.31
N ARG A 159 12.01 -8.12 0.30
CA ARG A 159 11.53 -8.49 -1.04
C ARG A 159 12.61 -8.69 -2.07
N LEU A 160 13.71 -7.95 -1.98
CA LEU A 160 14.71 -7.91 -3.04
C LEU A 160 15.99 -8.60 -2.60
N ALA A 161 16.59 -9.34 -3.52
CA ALA A 161 17.96 -9.82 -3.35
C ALA A 161 18.89 -8.63 -3.10
N HIS A 162 19.87 -8.81 -2.22
CA HIS A 162 20.75 -7.71 -1.75
C HIS A 162 21.36 -6.91 -2.90
N ALA A 163 21.82 -7.57 -3.98
CA ALA A 163 22.37 -6.89 -5.14
C ALA A 163 21.38 -5.92 -5.82
N ARG A 164 20.10 -6.29 -5.94
CA ARG A 164 19.05 -5.45 -6.52
C ARG A 164 18.59 -4.36 -5.56
N ALA A 165 18.52 -4.67 -4.27
CA ALA A 165 18.30 -3.67 -3.23
C ALA A 165 19.38 -2.58 -3.27
N SER A 166 20.66 -2.96 -3.32
CA SER A 166 21.78 -2.02 -3.41
C SER A 166 21.77 -1.22 -4.71
N GLU A 167 21.48 -1.86 -5.85
CA GLU A 167 21.33 -1.19 -7.15
C GLU A 167 20.24 -0.09 -7.09
N LEU A 168 19.08 -0.40 -6.51
CA LEU A 168 17.97 0.55 -6.41
C LEU A 168 18.21 1.65 -5.38
N VAL A 169 18.61 1.28 -4.16
CA VAL A 169 18.73 2.21 -3.02
C VAL A 169 19.95 3.13 -3.15
N LEU A 170 21.12 2.57 -3.48
CA LEU A 170 22.38 3.33 -3.54
C LEU A 170 22.60 3.94 -4.93
N GLY A 171 22.22 3.21 -5.99
CA GLY A 171 22.29 3.71 -7.36
C GLY A 171 21.28 4.84 -7.63
N ALA A 172 20.19 4.89 -6.86
CA ALA A 172 19.20 5.97 -6.85
C ALA A 172 18.64 6.33 -8.23
N ALA A 173 18.61 5.34 -9.14
CA ALA A 173 18.23 5.51 -10.53
C ALA A 173 16.77 5.13 -10.77
N LEU A 174 16.21 5.69 -11.84
CA LEU A 174 14.90 5.32 -12.36
C LEU A 174 15.08 4.45 -13.59
N TYR A 175 14.36 3.33 -13.61
CA TYR A 175 14.43 2.32 -14.66
C TYR A 175 13.12 2.30 -15.45
N PRO A 176 13.15 1.93 -16.74
CA PRO A 176 11.93 1.66 -17.49
C PRO A 176 11.19 0.45 -16.90
N ALA A 177 9.86 0.42 -17.04
CA ALA A 177 9.00 -0.66 -16.55
C ALA A 177 9.45 -2.06 -17.00
N THR A 178 10.04 -2.16 -18.20
CA THR A 178 10.58 -3.42 -18.77
C THR A 178 11.69 -4.06 -17.92
N GLN A 179 12.32 -3.30 -17.01
CA GLN A 179 13.34 -3.81 -16.09
C GLN A 179 12.77 -4.28 -14.75
N ALA A 180 11.48 -4.05 -14.48
CA ALA A 180 10.88 -4.30 -13.17
C ALA A 180 11.00 -5.75 -12.70
N VAL A 181 10.86 -6.72 -13.62
CA VAL A 181 11.03 -8.15 -13.31
C VAL A 181 12.49 -8.47 -12.96
N ARG A 182 13.46 -8.00 -13.76
CA ARG A 182 14.92 -8.19 -13.48
C ARG A 182 15.30 -7.63 -12.10
N LEU A 183 14.70 -6.51 -11.74
CA LEU A 183 14.94 -5.81 -10.47
C LEU A 183 14.22 -6.47 -9.28
N GLY A 184 13.32 -7.43 -9.51
CA GLY A 184 12.49 -8.07 -8.49
C GLY A 184 11.33 -7.20 -7.99
N ILE A 185 11.02 -6.11 -8.69
CA ILE A 185 9.95 -5.17 -8.30
C ILE A 185 8.57 -5.78 -8.53
N VAL A 186 8.40 -6.52 -9.63
CA VAL A 186 7.20 -7.30 -9.92
C VAL A 186 7.58 -8.73 -10.26
N ASP A 187 6.65 -9.65 -10.01
CA ASP A 187 6.78 -11.06 -10.31
C ASP A 187 6.53 -11.32 -11.80
N GLU A 188 5.59 -10.58 -12.40
CA GLU A 188 5.25 -10.64 -13.82
C GLU A 188 4.98 -9.22 -14.36
N LEU A 189 5.41 -8.96 -15.60
CA LEU A 189 5.03 -7.77 -16.38
C LEU A 189 4.19 -8.26 -17.56
N LEU A 190 2.97 -7.76 -17.70
CA LEU A 190 1.95 -8.34 -18.59
C LEU A 190 1.40 -7.29 -19.57
N PRO A 191 1.05 -7.68 -20.81
CA PRO A 191 0.37 -6.81 -21.74
C PRO A 191 -1.06 -6.46 -21.28
N ALA A 192 -1.59 -5.35 -21.81
CA ALA A 192 -2.87 -4.79 -21.38
C ALA A 192 -4.07 -5.72 -21.53
N ASP A 193 -4.08 -6.54 -22.59
CA ASP A 193 -5.15 -7.49 -22.91
C ASP A 193 -5.25 -8.65 -21.90
N ARG A 194 -4.17 -8.95 -21.16
CA ARG A 194 -4.12 -10.05 -20.18
C ARG A 194 -4.00 -9.60 -18.73
N PHE A 195 -3.71 -8.32 -18.49
CA PHE A 195 -3.37 -7.82 -17.16
C PHE A 195 -4.51 -7.99 -16.15
N GLU A 196 -5.71 -7.49 -16.47
CA GLU A 196 -6.85 -7.53 -15.54
C GLU A 196 -7.31 -8.94 -15.23
N GLU A 197 -7.45 -9.77 -16.27
CA GLU A 197 -7.84 -11.16 -16.09
C GLU A 197 -6.84 -11.90 -15.21
N THR A 198 -5.54 -11.71 -15.44
CA THR A 198 -4.49 -12.37 -14.66
C THR A 198 -4.48 -11.92 -13.22
N VAL A 199 -4.64 -10.61 -12.96
CA VAL A 199 -4.75 -10.08 -11.60
C VAL A 199 -5.94 -10.70 -10.87
N LEU A 200 -7.12 -10.72 -11.49
CA LEU A 200 -8.33 -11.27 -10.86
C LEU A 200 -8.17 -12.77 -10.58
N ARG A 201 -7.60 -13.52 -11.53
CA ARG A 201 -7.30 -14.94 -11.38
C ARG A 201 -6.33 -15.20 -10.23
N ARG A 202 -5.25 -14.42 -10.12
CA ARG A 202 -4.26 -14.54 -9.03
C ARG A 202 -4.87 -14.20 -7.68
N ALA A 203 -5.63 -13.11 -7.61
CA ALA A 203 -6.33 -12.74 -6.39
C ALA A 203 -7.33 -13.80 -5.94
N ALA A 204 -8.09 -14.40 -6.87
CA ALA A 204 -9.05 -15.48 -6.58
C ALA A 204 -8.34 -16.72 -6.03
N HIS A 205 -7.22 -17.08 -6.63
CA HIS A 205 -6.40 -18.18 -6.18
C HIS A 205 -5.91 -17.97 -4.73
N LEU A 206 -5.40 -16.77 -4.41
CA LEU A 206 -4.94 -16.44 -3.05
C LEU A 206 -6.09 -16.39 -2.04
N ALA A 207 -7.25 -15.89 -2.45
CA ALA A 207 -8.44 -15.80 -1.60
C ALA A 207 -9.04 -17.18 -1.26
N ALA A 208 -8.78 -18.20 -2.07
CA ALA A 208 -9.25 -19.56 -1.84
C ALA A 208 -8.49 -20.30 -0.73
N PHE A 209 -7.35 -19.79 -0.25
CA PHE A 209 -6.57 -20.45 0.78
C PHE A 209 -7.19 -20.33 2.18
N PRO A 210 -7.02 -21.34 3.06
CA PRO A 210 -7.42 -21.23 4.46
C PRO A 210 -6.75 -20.03 5.13
N ARG A 211 -7.57 -19.10 5.63
CA ARG A 211 -7.10 -17.81 6.19
C ARG A 211 -6.07 -17.99 7.30
N GLU A 212 -6.31 -18.93 8.21
CA GLU A 212 -5.43 -19.16 9.37
C GLU A 212 -4.05 -19.68 8.94
N ALA A 213 -4.02 -20.60 7.97
CA ALA A 213 -2.77 -21.12 7.42
C ALA A 213 -1.96 -20.02 6.72
N TYR A 214 -2.61 -19.18 5.89
CA TYR A 214 -1.93 -18.07 5.24
C TYR A 214 -1.39 -17.04 6.24
N ALA A 215 -2.22 -16.65 7.22
CA ALA A 215 -1.83 -15.70 8.25
C ALA A 215 -0.64 -16.21 9.08
N HIS A 216 -0.66 -17.48 9.48
CA HIS A 216 0.43 -18.12 10.22
C HIS A 216 1.72 -18.15 9.42
N ALA A 217 1.68 -18.63 8.17
CA ALA A 217 2.84 -18.69 7.30
C ALA A 217 3.43 -17.30 7.01
N LYS A 218 2.56 -16.31 6.72
CA LYS A 218 2.98 -14.93 6.49
C LYS A 218 3.63 -14.33 7.73
N ALA A 219 3.05 -14.50 8.91
CA ALA A 219 3.61 -14.00 10.16
C ALA A 219 5.02 -14.58 10.43
N ALA A 220 5.21 -15.88 10.20
CA ALA A 220 6.52 -16.52 10.34
C ALA A 220 7.55 -15.95 9.35
N LEU A 221 7.15 -15.67 8.11
CA LEU A 221 8.04 -15.13 7.07
C LEU A 221 8.49 -13.69 7.36
N ILE A 222 7.61 -12.86 7.92
CA ILE A 222 7.87 -11.42 8.09
C ILE A 222 8.32 -11.01 9.51
N GLY A 223 8.27 -11.93 10.48
CA GLY A 223 8.45 -11.61 11.91
C GLY A 223 9.73 -10.82 12.19
N GLU A 224 10.88 -11.32 11.74
CA GLU A 224 12.17 -10.66 11.93
C GLU A 224 12.23 -9.26 11.29
N THR A 225 11.54 -9.07 10.15
CA THR A 225 11.44 -7.78 9.49
C THR A 225 10.61 -6.81 10.32
N LEU A 226 9.48 -7.26 10.87
CA LEU A 226 8.64 -6.44 11.75
C LEU A 226 9.37 -6.07 13.05
N ASP A 227 10.10 -7.01 13.65
CA ASP A 227 10.91 -6.75 14.84
C ASP A 227 11.96 -5.67 14.58
N ARG A 228 12.66 -5.73 13.44
CA ARG A 228 13.62 -4.68 13.04
C ARG A 228 12.95 -3.33 12.84
N ILE A 229 11.78 -3.30 12.19
CA ILE A 229 11.00 -2.07 12.00
C ILE A 229 10.60 -1.46 13.34
N ASP A 230 10.10 -2.28 14.26
CA ASP A 230 9.59 -1.86 15.56
C ASP A 230 10.72 -1.47 16.53
N ALA A 231 11.93 -1.99 16.32
CA ALA A 231 13.13 -1.63 17.06
C ALA A 231 13.73 -0.26 16.64
N GLU A 232 13.09 0.51 15.76
CA GLU A 232 13.54 1.87 15.41
C GLU A 232 13.53 2.77 16.65
N THR A 233 14.70 3.29 17.01
CA THR A 233 14.82 4.21 18.13
C THR A 233 14.41 5.63 17.74
N PRO A 234 13.96 6.47 18.70
CA PRO A 234 13.69 7.87 18.43
C PRO A 234 14.90 8.63 17.87
N ALA A 235 16.12 8.25 18.27
CA ALA A 235 17.35 8.85 17.77
C ALA A 235 17.61 8.51 16.29
N GLU A 236 17.38 7.26 15.89
CA GLU A 236 17.51 6.83 14.48
C GLU A 236 16.46 7.51 13.60
N ALA A 237 15.20 7.56 14.04
CA ALA A 237 14.15 8.28 13.35
C ALA A 237 14.48 9.77 13.21
N ALA A 238 14.97 10.41 14.27
CA ALA A 238 15.41 11.80 14.24
C ALA A 238 16.59 12.03 13.29
N ALA A 239 17.56 11.11 13.26
CA ALA A 239 18.69 11.18 12.34
C ALA A 239 18.23 11.07 10.88
N ALA A 240 17.34 10.12 10.56
CA ALA A 240 16.75 10.01 9.23
C ALA A 240 16.02 11.30 8.83
N ILE A 241 15.19 11.85 9.71
CA ILE A 241 14.48 13.13 9.49
C ILE A 241 15.48 14.29 9.31
N ALA A 242 16.56 14.32 10.07
CA ALA A 242 17.56 15.40 9.98
C ALA A 242 18.25 15.44 8.61
N VAL A 243 18.47 14.29 7.95
CA VAL A 243 18.99 14.24 6.58
C VAL A 243 18.11 15.04 5.61
N TRP A 244 16.79 15.00 5.79
CA TRP A 244 15.88 15.82 4.98
C TRP A 244 16.10 17.31 5.21
N SER A 245 16.56 17.72 6.39
CA SER A 245 16.85 19.11 6.69
C SER A 245 18.33 19.48 6.46
N ALA A 246 19.15 18.61 5.88
CA ALA A 246 20.53 18.96 5.58
C ALA A 246 20.61 20.00 4.42
N PRO A 247 21.58 20.93 4.45
CA PRO A 247 21.77 21.90 3.37
C PRO A 247 21.95 21.26 1.98
N ALA A 248 22.77 20.22 1.87
CA ALA A 248 23.00 19.49 0.63
C ALA A 248 21.71 18.83 0.10
N SER A 249 20.92 18.25 1.00
CA SER A 249 19.62 17.65 0.69
C SER A 249 18.62 18.67 0.15
N ARG A 250 18.56 19.86 0.75
CA ARG A 250 17.73 20.96 0.23
C ARG A 250 18.17 21.40 -1.16
N ALA A 251 19.47 21.51 -1.41
CA ALA A 251 20.02 21.87 -2.71
C ALA A 251 19.69 20.81 -3.78
N ALA A 252 19.78 19.52 -3.44
CA ALA A 252 19.40 18.43 -4.34
C ALA A 252 17.92 18.52 -4.77
N ARG A 253 16.99 18.71 -3.83
CA ARG A 253 15.56 18.89 -4.16
C ARG A 253 15.28 20.17 -4.93
N ALA A 254 16.03 21.24 -4.67
CA ALA A 254 15.89 22.48 -5.45
C ALA A 254 16.24 22.25 -6.91
N ARG A 255 17.38 21.59 -7.20
CA ARG A 255 17.76 21.20 -8.56
C ARG A 255 16.73 20.27 -9.20
N GLN A 256 16.16 19.34 -8.43
CA GLN A 256 15.14 18.43 -8.93
C GLN A 256 13.84 19.18 -9.31
N ARG A 257 13.38 20.13 -8.50
CA ARG A 257 12.20 20.97 -8.84
C ARG A 257 12.43 21.77 -10.12
N GLU A 258 13.62 22.33 -10.28
CA GLU A 258 13.99 23.10 -11.46
C GLU A 258 13.98 22.24 -12.73
N LYS A 259 14.55 21.03 -12.68
CA LYS A 259 14.47 20.05 -13.78
C LYS A 259 13.03 19.67 -14.15
N LEU A 260 12.13 19.64 -13.17
CA LEU A 260 10.71 19.33 -13.35
C LEU A 260 9.87 20.54 -13.77
N GLY A 261 10.48 21.72 -13.95
CA GLY A 261 9.78 22.95 -14.33
C GLY A 261 8.83 23.49 -13.25
N ILE A 262 8.99 23.06 -11.99
CA ILE A 262 8.16 23.50 -10.87
C ILE A 262 8.70 24.86 -10.38
N LYS A 263 7.97 25.94 -10.69
CA LYS A 263 8.28 27.30 -10.20
C LYS A 263 7.95 27.42 -8.70
N ARG A 264 8.69 28.30 -8.00
CA ARG A 264 8.54 28.57 -6.56
C ARG A 264 7.19 29.20 -6.23
#